data_AF-A0A9N9AKW9-F1
#
_entry.id   AF-A0A9N9AKW9-F1
#
_cell.length_a   1.000
_cell.length_b   1.000
_cell.length_c   1.000
_cell.angle_alpha   90.00
_cell.angle_beta   90.00
_cell.angle_gamma   90.00
#
_symmetry.space_group_name_H-M   'P 1'
#
loop_
_entity.id
_entity.type
_entity.pdbx_description
1 polymer ?
#
loop_
_entity_poly.entity_id
_entity_poly.type
_entity_poly.pdbx_seq_one_letter_code
_entity_poly.pdbx_strand_id
1 'polypeptide(L)'
;MSLLINYQSPKISKIKDNELNLLKRNDKEEEEIKEEEINKKNDRELEELLKATKLLEKYTAEQLTGKQRRKYNDGKLIELGAKPDNRGKKVPTPISLGMQVKRKEKEQKELEEAKNLGLYHKSIKHKWATSSSTSPNNHKNNNNNINNTNIIKNKFKKDKGIGIGIGKIKNGILTLSSKDIKRIEKTNNKKGGKSGRSNGKNGGIKKSYGKKNKFKK
;
A
#
# COMPACT_ATOMS: atom_id res chain seq x y z
N MET A 1 39.39 26.42 -68.39
CA MET A 1 38.93 26.17 -67.00
C MET A 1 37.67 25.33 -67.07
N SER A 2 37.82 24.08 -66.66
CA SER A 2 36.77 23.07 -66.49
C SER A 2 35.99 23.31 -65.20
N LEU A 3 34.67 23.19 -65.26
CA LEU A 3 33.82 22.43 -64.31
C LEU A 3 32.34 22.73 -64.64
N LEU A 4 31.77 21.98 -65.59
CA LEU A 4 30.32 21.82 -65.67
C LEU A 4 29.91 20.84 -64.58
N ILE A 5 29.25 21.35 -63.53
CA ILE A 5 28.64 20.52 -62.49
C ILE A 5 27.36 19.93 -63.09
N ASN A 6 27.43 18.65 -63.44
CA ASN A 6 26.33 17.86 -63.97
C ASN A 6 25.31 17.60 -62.86
N TYR A 7 24.16 18.27 -62.91
CA TYR A 7 23.05 18.08 -61.97
C TYR A 7 22.26 16.81 -62.34
N GLN A 8 22.71 15.65 -61.84
CA GLN A 8 21.93 14.41 -61.88
C GLN A 8 20.67 14.57 -60.99
N SER A 9 19.50 14.25 -61.54
CA SER A 9 18.17 14.62 -61.02
C SER A 9 17.86 14.31 -59.52
N PRO A 10 17.16 15.19 -58.78
CA PRO A 10 16.76 14.96 -57.38
C PRO A 10 15.47 14.13 -57.22
N LYS A 11 15.02 13.40 -58.26
CA LYS A 11 13.70 12.75 -58.28
C LYS A 11 13.68 11.27 -57.92
N ILE A 12 14.84 10.62 -57.72
CA ILE A 12 14.92 9.19 -57.38
C ILE A 12 15.04 8.93 -55.86
N SER A 13 15.56 9.86 -55.05
CA SER A 13 15.68 9.64 -53.60
C SER A 13 14.32 9.58 -52.88
N LYS A 14 13.39 10.46 -53.27
CA LYS A 14 12.03 10.51 -52.67
C LYS A 14 11.21 9.24 -52.88
N ILE A 15 11.48 8.46 -53.94
CA ILE A 15 10.77 7.21 -54.22
C ILE A 15 11.29 6.10 -53.28
N LYS A 16 12.63 6.01 -53.10
CA LYS A 16 13.24 5.06 -52.17
C LYS A 16 12.89 5.33 -50.70
N ASP A 17 12.78 6.60 -50.31
CA ASP A 17 12.38 6.98 -48.94
C ASP A 17 10.92 6.62 -48.62
N ASN A 18 10.05 6.60 -49.64
CA ASN A 18 8.65 6.16 -49.51
C ASN A 18 8.55 4.63 -49.41
N GLU A 19 9.32 3.88 -50.21
CA GLU A 19 9.38 2.41 -50.14
C GLU A 19 9.93 1.91 -48.80
N LEU A 20 10.99 2.54 -48.28
CA LEU A 20 11.55 2.22 -46.95
C LEU A 20 10.58 2.55 -45.80
N ASN A 21 9.75 3.59 -45.94
CA ASN A 21 8.71 3.92 -44.96
C ASN A 21 7.46 3.03 -45.07
N LEU A 22 7.20 2.41 -46.23
CA LEU A 22 6.14 1.41 -46.42
C LEU A 22 6.57 0.06 -45.83
N LEU A 23 7.81 -0.37 -46.06
CA LEU A 23 8.40 -1.56 -45.43
C LEU A 23 8.39 -1.45 -43.90
N LYS A 24 8.85 -0.33 -43.34
CA LYS A 24 8.79 -0.07 -41.88
C LYS A 24 7.38 -0.02 -41.30
N ARG A 25 6.36 0.28 -42.10
CA ARG A 25 4.95 0.26 -41.67
C ARG A 25 4.42 -1.17 -41.65
N ASN A 26 4.71 -1.95 -42.69
CA ASN A 26 4.33 -3.35 -42.78
C ASN A 26 5.05 -4.21 -41.71
N ASP A 27 6.33 -3.95 -41.44
CA ASP A 27 7.10 -4.63 -40.38
C ASP A 27 6.49 -4.34 -39.00
N LYS A 28 6.01 -3.11 -38.78
CA LYS A 28 5.31 -2.71 -37.54
C LYS A 28 3.95 -3.37 -37.41
N GLU A 29 3.17 -3.42 -38.49
CA GLU A 29 1.87 -4.08 -38.52
C GLU A 29 2.03 -5.59 -38.30
N GLU A 30 3.07 -6.22 -38.86
CA GLU A 30 3.39 -7.61 -38.59
C GLU A 30 3.82 -7.88 -37.14
N GLU A 31 4.63 -7.00 -36.54
CA GLU A 31 4.98 -7.11 -35.12
C GLU A 31 3.75 -6.94 -34.22
N GLU A 32 2.85 -6.00 -34.53
CA GLU A 32 1.61 -5.77 -33.79
C GLU A 32 0.66 -6.98 -33.90
N ILE A 33 0.55 -7.60 -35.08
CA ILE A 33 -0.22 -8.85 -35.27
C ILE A 33 0.41 -10.01 -34.47
N LYS A 34 1.74 -10.14 -34.47
CA LYS A 34 2.45 -11.18 -33.69
C LYS A 34 2.26 -10.95 -32.19
N GLU A 35 2.33 -9.72 -31.71
CA GLU A 35 2.05 -9.35 -30.32
C GLU A 35 0.59 -9.64 -29.93
N GLU A 36 -0.38 -9.33 -30.80
CA GLU A 36 -1.77 -9.69 -30.58
C GLU A 36 -1.99 -11.20 -30.50
N GLU A 37 -1.37 -11.98 -31.38
CA GLU A 37 -1.44 -13.45 -31.32
C GLU A 37 -0.82 -14.00 -30.04
N ILE A 38 0.29 -13.43 -29.59
CA ILE A 38 0.92 -13.79 -28.32
C ILE A 38 -0.02 -13.45 -27.16
N ASN A 39 -0.63 -12.26 -27.14
CA ASN A 39 -1.59 -11.88 -26.11
C ASN A 39 -2.81 -12.82 -26.09
N LYS A 40 -3.35 -13.17 -27.27
CA LYS A 40 -4.45 -14.15 -27.39
C LYS A 40 -4.05 -15.54 -26.86
N LYS A 41 -2.80 -15.97 -27.07
CA LYS A 41 -2.28 -17.23 -26.51
C LYS A 41 -2.14 -17.14 -24.99
N ASN A 42 -1.58 -16.04 -24.48
CA ASN A 42 -1.42 -15.81 -23.04
C ASN A 42 -2.78 -15.78 -22.32
N ASP A 43 -3.79 -15.14 -22.91
CA ASP A 43 -5.14 -15.09 -22.36
C ASP A 43 -5.78 -16.49 -22.29
N ARG A 44 -5.59 -17.31 -23.35
CA ARG A 44 -6.06 -18.71 -23.36
C ARG A 44 -5.38 -19.55 -22.28
N GLU A 45 -4.06 -19.45 -22.17
CA GLU A 45 -3.29 -20.16 -21.14
C GLU A 45 -3.73 -19.73 -19.74
N LEU A 46 -3.93 -18.43 -19.51
CA LEU A 46 -4.43 -17.89 -18.25
C LEU A 46 -5.83 -18.44 -17.93
N GLU A 47 -6.73 -18.52 -18.90
CA GLU A 47 -8.05 -19.13 -18.72
C GLU A 47 -7.97 -20.62 -18.33
N GLU A 48 -7.10 -21.38 -18.98
CA GLU A 48 -6.87 -22.80 -18.67
C GLU A 48 -6.35 -22.98 -17.25
N LEU A 49 -5.38 -22.16 -16.84
CA LEU A 49 -4.88 -22.14 -15.47
C LEU A 49 -5.97 -21.77 -14.45
N LEU A 50 -6.81 -20.77 -14.73
CA LEU A 50 -7.94 -20.40 -13.87
C LEU A 50 -8.99 -21.52 -13.78
N LYS A 51 -9.24 -22.25 -14.87
CA LYS A 51 -10.12 -23.43 -14.87
C LYS A 51 -9.51 -24.57 -14.03
N ALA A 52 -8.20 -24.82 -14.17
CA ALA A 52 -7.48 -25.86 -13.44
C ALA A 52 -7.42 -25.57 -11.93
N THR A 53 -7.09 -24.33 -11.54
CA THR A 53 -7.07 -23.91 -10.12
C THR A 53 -8.46 -24.06 -9.48
N LYS A 54 -9.54 -23.69 -10.18
CA LYS A 54 -10.92 -23.90 -9.71
C LYS A 54 -11.26 -25.38 -9.53
N LEU A 55 -10.78 -26.26 -10.41
CA LEU A 55 -10.98 -27.70 -10.28
C LEU A 55 -10.24 -28.25 -9.06
N LEU A 56 -8.98 -27.83 -8.85
CA LEU A 56 -8.19 -28.19 -7.68
C LEU A 56 -8.84 -27.71 -6.39
N GLU A 57 -9.39 -26.48 -6.38
CA GLU A 57 -10.13 -25.94 -5.25
C GLU A 57 -11.39 -26.75 -4.92
N LYS A 58 -12.14 -27.19 -5.93
CA LYS A 58 -13.31 -28.06 -5.72
C LYS A 58 -12.90 -29.42 -5.15
N TYR A 59 -11.88 -30.05 -5.74
CA TYR A 59 -11.39 -31.34 -5.29
C TYR A 59 -10.90 -31.27 -3.84
N THR A 60 -10.10 -30.27 -3.51
CA THR A 60 -9.63 -30.05 -2.13
C THR A 60 -10.81 -29.83 -1.17
N ALA A 61 -11.82 -29.05 -1.56
CA ALA A 61 -13.02 -28.86 -0.73
C ALA A 61 -13.85 -30.15 -0.55
N GLU A 62 -13.91 -31.03 -1.56
CA GLU A 62 -14.64 -32.30 -1.53
C GLU A 62 -13.94 -33.36 -0.65
N GLN A 63 -12.60 -33.43 -0.69
CA GLN A 63 -11.83 -34.34 0.16
C GLN A 63 -11.90 -33.98 1.66
N LEU A 64 -12.22 -32.72 1.98
CA LEU A 64 -12.30 -32.25 3.36
C LEU A 64 -13.62 -32.66 4.04
N THR A 65 -13.51 -33.13 5.28
CA THR A 65 -14.66 -33.35 6.17
C THR A 65 -15.51 -32.08 6.29
N GLY A 66 -16.82 -32.19 6.48
CA GLY A 66 -17.74 -31.03 6.51
C GLY A 66 -17.33 -29.88 7.45
N LYS A 67 -16.73 -30.18 8.62
CA LYS A 67 -16.18 -29.14 9.52
C LYS A 67 -14.92 -28.47 8.96
N GLN A 68 -14.04 -29.24 8.33
CA GLN A 68 -12.83 -28.71 7.70
C GLN A 68 -13.17 -27.92 6.44
N ARG A 69 -14.11 -28.41 5.62
CA ARG A 69 -14.63 -27.71 4.43
C ARG A 69 -15.19 -26.33 4.77
N ARG A 70 -15.98 -26.21 5.85
CA ARG A 70 -16.46 -24.90 6.32
C ARG A 70 -15.31 -23.94 6.67
N LYS A 71 -14.31 -24.42 7.42
CA LYS A 71 -13.13 -23.60 7.77
C LYS A 71 -12.32 -23.19 6.54
N TYR A 72 -12.16 -24.10 5.58
CA TYR A 72 -11.48 -23.84 4.33
C TYR A 72 -12.21 -22.74 3.54
N ASN A 73 -13.53 -22.87 3.38
CA ASN A 73 -14.37 -21.87 2.73
C ASN A 73 -14.33 -20.52 3.46
N ASP A 74 -14.40 -20.51 4.80
CA ASP A 74 -14.28 -19.29 5.61
C ASP A 74 -12.91 -18.60 5.38
N GLY A 75 -11.83 -19.39 5.35
CA GLY A 75 -10.49 -18.90 5.04
C GLY A 75 -10.39 -18.33 3.62
N LYS A 76 -11.01 -19.01 2.65
CA LYS A 76 -11.05 -18.56 1.26
C LYS A 76 -11.82 -17.26 1.10
N LEU A 77 -12.95 -17.12 1.79
CA LEU A 77 -13.71 -15.88 1.81
C LEU A 77 -12.86 -14.72 2.35
N ILE A 78 -12.09 -14.96 3.42
CA ILE A 78 -11.17 -13.95 3.98
C ILE A 78 -10.08 -13.58 2.96
N GLU A 79 -9.50 -14.57 2.28
CA GLU A 79 -8.51 -14.34 1.21
C GLU A 79 -9.08 -13.49 0.07
N LEU A 80 -10.33 -13.76 -0.33
CA LEU A 80 -11.07 -12.98 -1.34
C LEU A 80 -11.50 -11.59 -0.86
N GLY A 81 -11.20 -11.22 0.40
CA GLY A 81 -11.42 -9.90 0.95
C GLY A 81 -12.61 -9.78 1.90
N ALA A 82 -13.26 -10.90 2.27
CA ALA A 82 -14.23 -10.88 3.36
C ALA A 82 -13.55 -10.50 4.68
N LYS A 83 -14.25 -9.75 5.52
CA LYS A 83 -13.74 -9.44 6.86
C LYS A 83 -13.77 -10.72 7.70
N PRO A 84 -12.70 -11.04 8.45
CA PRO A 84 -12.74 -12.16 9.38
C PRO A 84 -13.85 -11.92 10.41
N ASP A 85 -14.52 -12.99 10.83
CA ASP A 85 -15.52 -12.87 11.88
C ASP A 85 -14.82 -12.53 13.20
N ASN A 86 -14.77 -11.25 13.51
CA ASN A 86 -14.20 -10.74 14.75
C ASN A 86 -15.09 -11.03 15.96
N ARG A 87 -16.32 -11.54 15.73
CA ARG A 87 -17.24 -11.99 16.77
C ARG A 87 -16.85 -13.40 17.21
N GLY A 88 -15.64 -13.52 17.76
CA GLY A 88 -15.22 -14.73 18.43
C GLY A 88 -16.22 -15.15 19.52
N LYS A 89 -16.17 -16.42 19.93
CA LYS A 89 -16.99 -16.90 21.04
C LYS A 89 -16.80 -15.98 22.25
N LYS A 90 -17.90 -15.45 22.79
CA LYS A 90 -17.87 -14.59 23.98
C LYS A 90 -17.37 -15.41 25.16
N VAL A 91 -16.11 -15.21 25.53
CA VAL A 91 -15.46 -15.86 26.67
C VAL A 91 -15.26 -14.84 27.80
N PRO A 92 -15.35 -15.25 29.08
CA PRO A 92 -14.97 -14.40 30.20
C PRO A 92 -13.54 -13.90 30.10
N THR A 93 -13.28 -12.69 30.61
CA THR A 93 -11.96 -12.05 30.57
C THR A 93 -10.83 -12.87 31.19
N PRO A 94 -10.96 -13.53 32.38
CA PRO A 94 -9.85 -14.31 32.94
C PRO A 94 -9.50 -15.52 32.05
N ILE A 95 -10.51 -16.17 31.47
CA ILE A 95 -10.32 -17.30 30.56
C ILE A 95 -9.64 -16.83 29.27
N SER A 96 -10.09 -15.71 28.70
CA SER A 96 -9.48 -15.11 27.51
C SER A 96 -8.00 -14.80 27.74
N LEU A 97 -7.66 -14.22 28.90
CA LEU A 97 -6.29 -13.90 29.25
C LEU A 97 -5.44 -15.18 29.42
N GLY A 98 -5.98 -16.19 30.12
CA GLY A 98 -5.33 -17.50 30.25
C GLY A 98 -5.06 -18.17 28.89
N MET A 99 -6.02 -18.12 27.97
CA MET A 99 -5.86 -18.63 26.60
C MET A 99 -4.75 -17.89 25.85
N GLN A 100 -4.64 -16.57 26.02
CA GLN A 100 -3.60 -15.77 25.38
C GLN A 100 -2.21 -16.08 25.95
N VAL A 101 -2.09 -16.25 27.28
CA VAL A 101 -0.83 -16.63 27.94
C VAL A 101 -0.39 -18.01 27.45
N LYS A 102 -1.28 -19.00 27.46
CA LYS A 102 -0.97 -20.36 26.98
C LYS A 102 -0.59 -20.40 25.51
N ARG A 103 -1.21 -19.56 24.67
CA ARG A 103 -0.82 -19.43 23.26
C ARG A 103 0.61 -18.92 23.14
N LYS A 104 0.97 -17.87 23.89
CA LYS A 104 2.34 -17.32 23.91
C LYS A 104 3.38 -18.32 24.41
N GLU A 105 3.08 -19.06 25.46
CA GLU A 105 3.97 -20.12 25.98
C GLU A 105 4.25 -21.18 24.92
N LYS A 106 3.22 -21.65 24.21
CA LYS A 106 3.37 -22.62 23.11
C LYS A 106 4.23 -22.07 21.98
N GLU A 107 3.98 -20.82 21.57
CA GLU A 107 4.76 -20.15 20.52
C GLU A 107 6.23 -19.96 20.91
N GLN A 108 6.52 -19.66 22.18
CA GLN A 108 7.88 -19.56 22.69
C GLN A 108 8.59 -20.92 22.65
N LYS A 109 7.90 -21.98 23.09
CA LYS A 109 8.41 -23.34 23.05
C LYS A 109 8.70 -23.79 21.62
N GLU A 110 7.79 -23.54 20.67
CA GLU A 110 7.99 -23.86 19.25
C GLU A 110 9.19 -23.10 18.66
N LEU A 111 9.39 -21.84 19.06
CA LEU A 111 10.54 -21.06 18.65
C LEU A 111 11.86 -21.59 19.23
N GLU A 112 11.85 -22.09 20.48
CA GLU A 112 13.00 -22.76 21.08
C GLU A 112 13.31 -24.09 20.41
N GLU A 113 12.29 -24.91 20.14
CA GLU A 113 12.44 -26.16 19.38
C GLU A 113 13.00 -25.90 17.99
N ALA A 114 12.48 -24.90 17.26
CA ALA A 114 13.00 -24.52 15.94
C ALA A 114 14.46 -24.03 16.00
N LYS A 115 14.87 -23.36 17.08
CA LYS A 115 16.28 -22.99 17.29
C LYS A 115 17.15 -24.22 17.55
N ASN A 116 16.69 -25.13 18.40
CA ASN A 116 17.41 -26.35 18.75
C ASN A 116 17.56 -27.27 17.54
N LEU A 117 16.55 -27.33 16.67
CA LEU A 117 16.57 -28.08 15.41
C LEU A 117 17.34 -27.35 14.28
N GLY A 118 17.82 -26.13 14.50
CA GLY A 118 18.49 -25.33 13.46
C GLY A 118 17.56 -24.81 12.35
N LEU A 119 16.24 -24.98 12.48
CA LEU A 119 15.23 -24.49 11.52
C LEU A 119 14.95 -22.99 11.68
N TYR A 120 15.42 -22.38 12.76
CA TYR A 120 15.27 -20.95 12.99
C TYR A 120 16.29 -20.13 12.20
N HIS A 121 15.80 -19.20 11.36
CA HIS A 121 16.64 -18.21 10.69
C HIS A 121 16.06 -16.80 10.79
N LYS A 122 16.93 -15.79 10.84
CA LYS A 122 16.52 -14.38 11.04
C LYS A 122 15.61 -13.87 9.92
N SER A 123 15.77 -14.36 8.68
CA SER A 123 14.92 -14.00 7.54
C SER A 123 13.46 -14.40 7.74
N ILE A 124 13.22 -15.52 8.42
CA ILE A 124 11.89 -16.05 8.69
C ILE A 124 11.34 -15.64 10.06
N LYS A 125 12.05 -14.76 10.81
CA LYS A 125 11.61 -14.20 12.10
C LYS A 125 10.16 -13.70 12.09
N HIS A 126 9.74 -13.11 10.97
CA HIS A 126 8.39 -12.56 10.81
C HIS A 126 7.30 -13.65 10.91
N LYS A 127 7.57 -14.89 10.46
CA LYS A 127 6.63 -16.01 10.54
C LYS A 127 6.28 -16.38 11.99
N TRP A 128 7.24 -16.24 12.91
CA TRP A 128 7.01 -16.46 14.34
C TRP A 128 6.54 -15.18 15.07
N ALA A 129 6.73 -13.99 14.49
CA ALA A 129 6.32 -12.72 15.09
C ALA A 129 4.86 -12.32 14.80
N THR A 130 4.24 -12.85 13.75
CA THR A 130 2.85 -12.54 13.37
C THR A 130 1.82 -13.10 14.36
N SER A 131 2.12 -14.23 14.99
CA SER A 131 1.23 -14.89 15.95
C SER A 131 1.11 -14.13 17.28
N SER A 132 2.19 -13.46 17.69
CA SER A 132 2.27 -12.71 18.95
C SER A 132 1.89 -11.23 18.82
N SER A 133 1.81 -10.69 17.61
CA SER A 133 1.57 -9.25 17.34
C SER A 133 0.15 -8.89 16.90
N THR A 134 -0.79 -9.85 16.89
CA THR A 134 -2.23 -9.58 16.84
C THR A 134 -2.72 -9.01 18.18
N SER A 135 -2.23 -7.80 18.50
CA SER A 135 -2.88 -6.92 19.46
C SER A 135 -4.27 -6.56 18.90
N PRO A 136 -5.35 -6.69 19.69
CA PRO A 136 -6.73 -6.48 19.22
C PRO A 136 -7.03 -5.05 18.72
N ASN A 137 -6.09 -4.09 18.86
CA ASN A 137 -6.24 -2.71 18.41
C ASN A 137 -5.37 -2.33 17.21
N ASN A 138 -4.83 -3.30 16.47
CA ASN A 138 -4.02 -3.03 15.28
C ASN A 138 -4.70 -3.47 13.97
N HIS A 139 -5.88 -2.91 13.68
CA HIS A 139 -6.33 -2.83 12.29
C HIS A 139 -5.35 -1.92 11.51
N LYS A 140 -4.48 -2.54 10.71
CA LYS A 140 -3.88 -1.89 9.55
C LYS A 140 -4.53 -2.52 8.33
N ASN A 141 -5.18 -1.68 7.55
CA ASN A 141 -5.56 -1.96 6.17
C ASN A 141 -4.30 -2.45 5.43
N ASN A 142 -4.39 -3.64 4.86
CA ASN A 142 -3.43 -4.16 3.90
C ASN A 142 -3.58 -3.37 2.60
N ASN A 143 -2.87 -2.25 2.49
CA ASN A 143 -2.45 -1.74 1.19
C ASN A 143 -1.00 -2.16 1.00
N ASN A 144 -0.80 -3.00 -0.01
CA ASN A 144 0.49 -3.46 -0.49
C ASN A 144 1.35 -2.25 -0.87
N ASN A 145 2.28 -1.90 0.02
CA ASN A 145 3.48 -1.19 -0.37
C ASN A 145 4.64 -1.83 0.41
N ILE A 146 5.18 -2.87 -0.21
CA ILE A 146 6.39 -3.59 0.18
C ILE A 146 7.54 -2.58 0.00
N ASN A 147 8.38 -2.47 1.03
CA ASN A 147 9.53 -1.56 1.22
C ASN A 147 9.26 -0.46 2.26
N ASN A 148 9.22 -0.84 3.55
CA ASN A 148 9.64 0.00 4.70
C ASN A 148 9.45 -0.77 6.02
N THR A 149 10.34 -1.71 6.33
CA THR A 149 10.27 -2.66 7.45
C THR A 149 10.66 -2.10 8.82
N ASN A 150 10.42 -0.80 9.10
CA ASN A 150 10.69 -0.18 10.42
C ASN A 150 9.49 0.52 11.07
N ILE A 151 8.28 0.43 10.52
CA ILE A 151 7.17 1.34 10.91
C ILE A 151 6.27 0.81 12.05
N ILE A 152 6.32 -0.48 12.40
CA ILE A 152 5.28 -1.09 13.25
C ILE A 152 5.49 -0.87 14.77
N LYS A 153 6.68 -0.48 15.23
CA LYS A 153 6.93 -0.24 16.66
C LYS A 153 6.48 1.13 17.20
N ASN A 154 6.10 2.09 16.33
CA ASN A 154 5.88 3.48 16.74
C ASN A 154 4.51 4.05 16.30
N LYS A 155 3.39 3.32 16.49
CA LYS A 155 2.07 3.94 16.28
C LYS A 155 1.69 4.94 17.37
N PHE A 156 2.18 4.73 18.59
CA PHE A 156 2.30 5.81 19.55
C PHE A 156 3.51 6.63 19.14
N LYS A 157 3.29 7.68 18.34
CA LYS A 157 4.28 8.73 18.21
C LYS A 157 4.57 9.17 19.63
N LYS A 158 5.82 9.01 20.08
CA LYS A 158 6.25 9.51 21.39
C LYS A 158 5.74 10.94 21.51
N ASP A 159 5.11 11.25 22.64
CA ASP A 159 4.69 12.61 22.88
C ASP A 159 5.92 13.52 22.74
N LYS A 160 5.79 14.51 21.85
CA LYS A 160 6.90 15.43 21.55
C LYS A 160 7.01 16.52 22.62
N GLY A 161 6.16 16.45 23.65
CA GLY A 161 6.06 17.46 24.69
C GLY A 161 5.60 18.80 24.11
N ILE A 162 5.77 19.85 24.90
CA ILE A 162 5.50 21.23 24.47
C ILE A 162 6.60 21.63 23.47
N GLY A 163 6.20 21.89 22.22
CA GLY A 163 7.09 22.39 21.18
C GLY A 163 7.50 23.84 21.43
N ILE A 164 8.73 24.19 21.07
CA ILE A 164 9.26 25.56 21.14
C ILE A 164 8.73 26.35 19.93
N GLY A 165 8.19 27.55 20.16
CA GLY A 165 7.53 28.36 19.14
C GLY A 165 8.45 29.15 18.20
N ILE A 166 9.78 29.06 18.36
CA ILE A 166 10.78 29.80 17.58
C ILE A 166 11.95 28.88 17.20
N GLY A 167 12.38 28.94 15.93
CA GLY A 167 13.53 28.20 15.43
C GLY A 167 13.40 26.67 15.48
N LYS A 168 14.51 25.97 15.25
CA LYS A 168 14.62 24.52 15.36
C LYS A 168 15.79 24.17 16.27
N ILE A 169 15.55 23.38 17.31
CA ILE A 169 16.61 22.83 18.15
C ILE A 169 17.03 21.46 17.60
N LYS A 170 18.31 21.30 17.30
CA LYS A 170 18.92 20.02 16.96
C LYS A 170 20.21 19.87 17.76
N ASN A 171 20.34 18.77 18.50
CA ASN A 171 21.55 18.46 19.29
C ASN A 171 21.94 19.58 20.27
N GLY A 172 20.97 20.22 20.93
CA GLY A 172 21.22 21.33 21.85
C GLY A 172 21.50 22.69 21.18
N ILE A 173 21.58 22.74 19.85
CA ILE A 173 21.83 23.97 19.09
C ILE A 173 20.50 24.51 18.57
N LEU A 174 20.19 25.76 18.93
CA LEU A 174 19.05 26.50 18.38
C LEU A 174 19.44 27.14 17.05
N THR A 175 18.76 26.73 15.98
CA THR A 175 18.90 27.35 14.66
C THR A 175 17.72 28.30 14.42
N LEU A 176 18.04 29.57 14.18
CA LEU A 176 17.06 30.63 13.89
C LEU A 176 17.05 30.93 12.40
N SER A 177 15.86 31.06 11.81
CA SER A 177 15.76 31.55 10.44
C SER A 177 15.85 33.06 10.41
N SER A 178 16.37 33.63 9.32
CA SER A 178 16.40 35.10 9.13
C SER A 178 15.00 35.72 9.19
N LYS A 179 13.95 34.95 8.86
CA LYS A 179 12.54 35.35 8.99
C LYS A 179 12.11 35.44 10.45
N ASP A 180 12.54 34.50 11.30
CA ASP A 180 12.23 34.50 12.74
C ASP A 180 12.91 35.67 13.45
N ILE A 181 14.18 35.93 13.10
CA ILE A 181 14.95 37.08 13.59
C ILE A 181 14.25 38.39 13.21
N LYS A 182 13.96 38.59 11.91
CA LYS A 182 13.24 39.77 11.43
C LYS A 182 11.85 39.93 12.06
N ARG A 183 11.15 38.83 12.37
CA ARG A 183 9.83 38.88 13.01
C ARG A 183 9.95 39.44 14.43
N ILE A 184 10.94 38.98 15.20
CA ILE A 184 11.18 39.45 16.58
C ILE A 184 11.67 40.91 16.57
N GLU A 185 12.59 41.26 15.67
CA GLU A 185 13.08 42.63 15.55
C GLU A 185 11.95 43.62 15.20
N LYS A 186 11.05 43.23 14.28
CA LYS A 186 9.89 44.06 13.91
C LYS A 186 8.85 44.17 15.02
N THR A 187 8.72 43.17 15.89
CA THR A 187 7.82 43.26 17.05
C THR A 187 8.34 44.22 18.11
N ASN A 188 9.67 44.36 18.27
CA ASN A 188 10.27 45.23 19.28
C ASN A 188 10.23 46.72 18.90
N ASN A 189 10.12 47.05 17.60
CA ASN A 189 10.01 48.42 17.11
C ASN A 189 8.57 48.97 17.03
N LYS A 190 7.57 48.21 17.50
CA LYS A 190 6.20 48.71 17.66
C LYS A 190 5.90 48.89 19.14
N LYS A 191 6.21 50.07 19.69
CA LYS A 191 5.47 50.61 20.84
C LYS A 191 3.98 50.56 20.49
N GLY A 192 3.20 49.93 21.37
CA GLY A 192 1.73 49.98 21.46
C GLY A 192 0.95 50.24 20.17
N GLY A 193 0.42 49.17 19.55
CA GLY A 193 -0.51 49.30 18.43
C GLY A 193 -1.59 48.25 18.48
N LYS A 194 -2.69 48.57 19.17
CA LYS A 194 -3.95 47.82 19.14
C LYS A 194 -4.51 47.90 17.71
N SER A 195 -4.46 46.81 16.96
CA SER A 195 -5.24 46.58 15.73
C SER A 195 -5.13 45.08 15.42
N GLY A 196 -6.18 44.27 15.47
CA GLY A 196 -7.47 44.51 14.86
C GLY A 196 -7.56 43.76 13.54
N ARG A 197 -7.97 42.48 13.63
CA ARG A 197 -8.81 41.70 12.69
C ARG A 197 -8.40 41.53 11.21
N SER A 198 -8.80 40.36 10.69
CA SER A 198 -9.09 40.03 9.28
C SER A 198 -7.98 39.38 8.44
N ASN A 199 -7.98 38.04 8.42
CA ASN A 199 -8.09 37.28 7.17
C ASN A 199 -8.33 35.79 7.46
N GLY A 200 -9.56 35.47 7.88
CA GLY A 200 -10.10 34.11 7.88
C GLY A 200 -11.02 33.97 6.68
N LYS A 201 -10.44 33.80 5.48
CA LYS A 201 -11.17 33.40 4.28
C LYS A 201 -11.78 32.00 4.51
N ASN A 202 -13.08 31.91 4.22
CA ASN A 202 -13.82 30.74 3.74
C ASN A 202 -13.59 29.39 4.45
N GLY A 203 -14.53 29.06 5.33
CA GLY A 203 -14.76 27.71 5.84
C GLY A 203 -16.20 27.53 6.31
N GLY A 204 -17.18 27.90 5.48
CA GLY A 204 -18.60 27.69 5.74
C GLY A 204 -18.92 26.21 5.81
N ILE A 205 -18.83 25.63 7.00
CA ILE A 205 -19.35 24.30 7.32
C ILE A 205 -20.88 24.39 7.28
N LYS A 206 -21.48 24.00 6.15
CA LYS A 206 -22.91 23.71 6.07
C LYS A 206 -23.20 22.48 6.95
N LYS A 207 -23.69 22.70 8.17
CA LYS A 207 -24.34 21.66 8.97
C LYS A 207 -25.72 21.39 8.36
N SER A 208 -25.83 20.36 7.52
CA SER A 208 -27.14 19.81 7.14
C SER A 208 -27.69 19.00 8.32
N TYR A 209 -28.69 19.55 9.00
CA TYR A 209 -29.48 18.78 9.96
C TYR A 209 -30.38 17.84 9.17
N GLY A 210 -30.09 16.54 9.24
CA GLY A 210 -30.92 15.48 8.67
C GLY A 210 -32.32 15.51 9.26
N LYS A 211 -33.32 15.62 8.38
CA LYS A 211 -34.74 15.43 8.72
C LYS A 211 -34.93 13.99 9.23
N LYS A 212 -35.35 13.86 10.49
CA LYS A 212 -35.90 12.63 11.05
C LYS A 212 -37.28 12.41 10.41
N ASN A 213 -37.40 11.47 9.49
CA ASN A 213 -38.71 10.93 9.12
C ASN A 213 -39.21 10.08 10.29
N LYS A 214 -40.19 10.63 11.02
CA LYS A 214 -41.04 9.87 11.94
C LYS A 214 -42.01 9.06 11.07
N PHE A 215 -41.79 7.76 10.96
CA PHE A 215 -42.90 6.87 10.65
C PHE A 215 -43.78 6.78 11.89
N LYS A 216 -45.06 7.11 11.72
CA LYS A 216 -46.12 6.97 12.71
C LYS A 216 -47.20 6.07 12.10
N LYS A 217 -47.62 5.11 12.92
CA LYS A 217 -48.71 4.13 12.78
C LYS A 217 -48.46 3.00 11.80
#